data_AF-A0A523ULX3-F1
#
_entry.id   AF-A0A523ULX3-F1
#
_cell.length_a   1.000
_cell.length_b   1.000
_cell.length_c   1.000
_cell.angle_alpha   90.00
_cell.angle_beta   90.00
_cell.angle_gamma   90.00
#
_symmetry.space_group_name_H-M   'P 1'
#
loop_
_entity.id
_entity.type
_entity.pdbx_description
1 polymer ?
#
loop_
_entity_poly.entity_id
_entity_poly.type
_entity_poly.pdbx_seq_one_letter_code
_entity_poly.pdbx_strand_id
1 'polypeptide(L)'
;MVKSQNLLTEVESKELLKKAGIPVVEAKLARSKKEAISISKEMGFPVVLKISSPDVVHKSDSGGVKLGLANATQVGKAYNEIISSVKQAYPKAQIEGVSVQSMAPQGVEVIVGMSKDPQFGPVLMFGLGGILVEVLKDVSFRIVPVTTRDAREMIREIKGYPVLEGYRGQKPASIPALENLIVKVSQFIEKNPHIKELDLNPIFAYPDKAVAVDARIILE
;
A
#
# COMPACT_ATOMS: atom_id res chain seq x y z
N MET A 1 -9.80 -6.15 21.22
CA MET A 1 -9.01 -4.91 21.02
C MET A 1 -7.59 -5.32 20.70
N VAL A 2 -7.17 -5.27 19.44
CA VAL A 2 -5.75 -5.45 19.08
C VAL A 2 -5.01 -4.25 19.65
N LYS A 3 -4.04 -4.47 20.55
CA LYS A 3 -3.18 -3.39 21.05
C LYS A 3 -2.44 -2.76 19.86
N SER A 4 -2.38 -1.43 19.79
CA SER A 4 -1.72 -0.72 18.69
C SER A 4 -0.20 -0.95 18.60
N GLN A 5 0.41 -1.67 19.55
CA GLN A 5 1.85 -1.97 19.58
C GLN A 5 2.33 -2.91 18.47
N ASN A 6 1.42 -3.57 17.75
CA ASN A 6 1.77 -4.53 16.71
C ASN A 6 1.55 -4.01 15.29
N LEU A 7 1.01 -2.79 15.13
CA LEU A 7 0.78 -2.19 13.82
C LEU A 7 1.95 -1.29 13.47
N LEU A 8 2.67 -1.62 12.39
CA LEU A 8 3.70 -0.74 11.87
C LEU A 8 3.06 0.45 11.15
N THR A 9 3.73 1.60 11.21
CA THR A 9 3.35 2.76 10.40
C THR A 9 3.53 2.46 8.92
N GLU A 10 2.90 3.27 8.05
CA GLU A 10 3.06 3.12 6.60
C GLU A 10 4.53 3.32 6.18
N VAL A 11 5.25 4.24 6.83
CA VAL A 11 6.66 4.52 6.53
C VAL A 11 7.53 3.33 6.92
N GLU A 12 7.38 2.79 8.12
CA GLU A 12 8.12 1.60 8.58
C GLU A 12 7.81 0.38 7.72
N SER A 13 6.53 0.16 7.40
CA SER A 13 6.11 -0.94 6.53
C SER A 13 6.81 -0.86 5.18
N LYS A 14 6.80 0.31 4.54
CA LYS A 14 7.46 0.54 3.24
C LYS A 14 8.97 0.39 3.33
N GLU A 15 9.61 0.85 4.40
CA GLU A 15 11.06 0.69 4.58
C GLU A 15 11.47 -0.79 4.65
N LEU A 16 10.72 -1.61 5.38
CA LEU A 16 10.97 -3.06 5.47
C LEU A 16 10.80 -3.73 4.11
N LEU A 17 9.72 -3.42 3.40
CA LEU A 17 9.44 -3.97 2.07
C LEU A 17 10.52 -3.56 1.05
N LYS A 18 10.95 -2.29 1.08
CA LYS A 18 12.02 -1.77 0.22
C LYS A 18 13.33 -2.52 0.47
N LYS A 19 13.70 -2.77 1.73
CA LYS A 19 14.89 -3.56 2.10
C LYS A 19 14.79 -5.01 1.63
N ALA A 20 13.58 -5.57 1.55
CA ALA A 20 13.31 -6.88 0.96
C ALA A 20 13.28 -6.88 -0.58
N GLY A 21 13.49 -5.73 -1.22
CA GLY A 21 13.48 -5.59 -2.68
C GLY A 21 12.07 -5.59 -3.29
N ILE A 22 11.03 -5.44 -2.48
CA ILE A 22 9.64 -5.27 -2.93
C ILE A 22 9.45 -3.81 -3.36
N PRO A 23 9.02 -3.52 -4.60
CA PRO A 23 8.86 -2.15 -5.07
C PRO A 23 7.72 -1.45 -4.33
N VAL A 24 8.05 -0.36 -3.63
CA VAL A 24 7.09 0.51 -2.95
C VAL A 24 7.37 1.97 -3.31
N VAL A 25 6.34 2.81 -3.29
CA VAL A 25 6.51 4.26 -3.41
C VAL A 25 7.21 4.76 -2.16
N GLU A 26 8.33 5.47 -2.33
CA GLU A 26 9.06 6.04 -1.20
C GLU A 26 8.20 7.04 -0.44
N ALA A 27 8.23 6.92 0.89
CA ALA A 27 7.52 7.79 1.81
C ALA A 27 8.50 8.29 2.87
N LYS A 28 8.37 9.56 3.26
CA LYS A 28 9.13 10.16 4.36
C LYS A 28 8.19 10.80 5.36
N LEU A 29 8.46 10.65 6.64
CA LEU A 29 7.66 11.23 7.71
C LEU A 29 8.01 12.72 7.90
N ALA A 30 6.99 13.58 7.88
CA ALA A 30 7.09 14.98 8.27
C ALA A 30 6.38 15.20 9.61
N ARG A 31 7.09 15.74 10.61
CA ARG A 31 6.53 16.09 11.94
C ARG A 31 6.01 17.51 12.03
N SER A 32 6.24 18.31 10.99
CA SER A 32 5.78 19.69 10.91
C SER A 32 5.38 20.08 9.48
N LYS A 33 4.54 21.11 9.36
CA LYS A 33 4.20 21.74 8.07
C LYS A 33 5.45 22.16 7.29
N LYS A 34 6.46 22.68 7.99
CA LYS A 34 7.73 23.12 7.38
C LYS A 34 8.50 21.93 6.80
N GLU A 35 8.61 20.84 7.55
CA GLU A 35 9.21 19.60 7.06
C GLU A 35 8.45 19.03 5.87
N ALA A 36 7.11 18.98 5.92
CA ALA A 36 6.31 18.46 4.81
C ALA A 36 6.58 19.22 3.51
N ILE A 37 6.67 20.55 3.58
CA ILE A 37 7.03 21.40 2.44
C ILE A 37 8.47 21.13 1.96
N SER A 38 9.43 20.99 2.87
CA SER A 38 10.82 20.70 2.53
C SER A 38 10.95 19.37 1.79
N ILE A 39 10.40 18.31 2.38
CA ILE A 39 10.41 16.96 1.80
C ILE A 39 9.72 16.95 0.43
N SER A 40 8.60 17.67 0.29
CA SER A 40 7.88 17.75 -0.99
C SER A 40 8.70 18.42 -2.09
N LYS A 41 9.50 19.45 -1.75
CA LYS A 41 10.41 20.08 -2.71
C LYS A 41 11.54 19.15 -3.13
N GLU A 42 12.06 18.36 -2.19
CA GLU A 42 13.11 17.37 -2.48
C GLU A 42 12.59 16.22 -3.36
N MET A 43 11.38 15.71 -3.09
CA MET A 43 10.75 14.63 -3.85
C MET A 43 10.27 15.06 -5.24
N GLY A 44 9.97 16.35 -5.42
CA GLY A 44 9.32 16.86 -6.61
C GLY A 44 7.80 16.68 -6.58
N PHE A 45 7.10 17.58 -7.27
CA PHE A 45 5.64 17.60 -7.35
C PHE A 45 5.12 16.85 -8.60
N PRO A 46 3.87 16.34 -8.58
CA PRO A 46 2.93 16.36 -7.47
C PRO A 46 3.23 15.32 -6.38
N VAL A 47 2.89 15.67 -5.15
CA VAL A 47 3.03 14.79 -3.98
C VAL A 47 1.67 14.42 -3.37
N VAL A 48 1.71 13.43 -2.49
CA VAL A 48 0.62 12.95 -1.65
C VAL A 48 1.01 13.13 -0.19
N LEU A 49 0.05 13.57 0.63
CA LEU A 49 0.15 13.59 2.08
C LEU A 49 -0.83 12.58 2.68
N LYS A 50 -0.36 11.78 3.64
CA LYS A 50 -1.18 10.83 4.42
C LYS A 50 -0.88 10.95 5.90
N ILE A 51 -1.89 10.93 6.75
CA ILE A 51 -1.70 10.91 8.22
C ILE A 51 -0.88 9.67 8.64
N SER A 52 0.12 9.87 9.51
CA SER A 52 0.81 8.78 10.22
C SER A 52 0.31 8.73 11.65
N SER A 53 -0.49 7.71 11.96
CA SER A 53 -1.06 7.48 13.28
C SER A 53 -1.46 6.01 13.41
N PRO A 54 -0.99 5.28 14.44
CA PRO A 54 -1.42 3.90 14.68
C PRO A 54 -2.92 3.80 15.00
N ASP A 55 -3.53 4.90 15.47
CA ASP A 55 -4.96 4.95 15.83
C ASP A 55 -5.89 5.24 14.64
N VAL A 56 -5.34 5.52 13.45
CA VAL A 56 -6.12 5.93 12.26
C VAL A 56 -5.87 4.93 11.14
N VAL A 57 -6.64 3.85 11.15
CA VAL A 57 -6.54 2.76 10.16
C VAL A 57 -7.09 3.19 8.80
N HIS A 58 -8.30 3.76 8.77
CA HIS A 58 -8.96 4.23 7.54
C HIS A 58 -8.67 5.72 7.31
N LYS A 59 -7.46 6.01 6.80
CA LYS A 59 -6.94 7.37 6.60
C LYS A 59 -7.84 8.22 5.68
N SER A 60 -8.33 7.65 4.59
CA SER A 60 -9.15 8.39 3.61
C SER A 60 -10.46 8.88 4.21
N ASP A 61 -11.16 8.02 4.95
CA ASP A 61 -12.47 8.31 5.55
C ASP A 61 -12.42 9.43 6.61
N SER A 62 -11.25 9.61 7.22
CA SER A 62 -10.99 10.62 8.23
C SER A 62 -10.47 11.96 7.67
N GLY A 63 -10.42 12.09 6.34
CA GLY A 63 -9.79 13.25 5.67
C GLY A 63 -8.27 13.27 5.81
N GLY A 64 -7.67 12.16 6.24
CA GLY A 64 -6.25 11.99 6.48
C GLY A 64 -5.40 11.79 5.23
N VAL A 65 -5.97 11.86 4.02
CA VAL A 65 -5.26 11.71 2.74
C VAL A 65 -5.55 12.90 1.83
N LYS A 66 -4.48 13.48 1.24
CA LYS A 66 -4.56 14.55 0.24
C LYS A 66 -3.65 14.22 -0.93
N LEU A 67 -4.22 14.13 -2.13
CA LEU A 67 -3.55 13.72 -3.36
C LEU A 67 -3.30 14.93 -4.27
N GLY A 68 -2.41 14.78 -5.26
CA GLY A 68 -2.28 15.75 -6.35
C GLY A 68 -1.74 17.12 -5.95
N LEU A 69 -0.96 17.20 -4.87
CA LEU A 69 -0.45 18.47 -4.35
C LEU A 69 0.70 18.95 -5.24
N ALA A 70 0.42 19.94 -6.08
CA ALA A 70 1.29 20.39 -7.16
C ALA A 70 2.33 21.45 -6.74
N ASN A 71 2.24 21.98 -5.52
CA ASN A 71 3.18 22.99 -5.04
C ASN A 71 3.21 23.11 -3.50
N ALA A 72 4.19 23.84 -2.98
CA ALA A 72 4.41 24.06 -1.55
C ALA A 72 3.21 24.70 -0.82
N THR A 73 2.47 25.60 -1.49
CA THR A 73 1.29 26.24 -0.90
C THR A 73 0.18 25.22 -0.66
N GLN A 74 -0.09 24.37 -1.65
CA GLN A 74 -1.06 23.28 -1.54
C GLN A 74 -0.66 22.27 -0.46
N VAL A 75 0.63 21.89 -0.39
CA VAL A 75 1.16 21.02 0.69
C VAL A 75 0.93 21.63 2.06
N GLY A 76 1.28 22.91 2.24
CA GLY A 76 1.12 23.59 3.51
C GLY A 76 -0.34 23.72 3.96
N LYS A 77 -1.28 23.86 3.03
CA LYS A 77 -2.72 23.87 3.30
C LYS A 77 -3.21 22.46 3.67
N ALA A 78 -2.87 21.47 2.85
CA ALA A 78 -3.24 20.07 3.03
C ALA A 78 -2.75 19.50 4.37
N TYR A 79 -1.53 19.84 4.80
CA TYR A 79 -1.01 19.44 6.12
C TYR A 79 -1.93 19.89 7.26
N ASN A 80 -2.32 21.18 7.26
CA ASN A 80 -3.20 21.73 8.29
C ASN A 80 -4.59 21.09 8.25
N GLU A 81 -5.14 20.89 7.05
CA GLU A 81 -6.44 20.22 6.85
C GLU A 81 -6.42 18.80 7.42
N ILE A 82 -5.40 17.99 7.09
CA ILE A 82 -5.25 16.62 7.58
C ILE A 82 -5.21 16.59 9.11
N ILE A 83 -4.35 17.39 9.73
CA ILE A 83 -4.21 17.42 11.20
C ILE A 83 -5.52 17.85 11.86
N SER A 84 -6.22 18.84 11.30
CA SER A 84 -7.50 19.31 11.82
C SER A 84 -8.59 18.24 11.72
N SER A 85 -8.76 17.63 10.53
CA SER A 85 -9.78 16.60 10.29
C SER A 85 -9.57 15.38 11.18
N VAL A 86 -8.33 14.91 11.31
CA VAL A 86 -8.01 13.74 12.13
C VAL A 86 -8.22 14.02 13.61
N LYS A 87 -7.82 15.19 14.13
CA LYS A 87 -8.08 15.55 15.53
C LYS A 87 -9.58 15.67 15.84
N GLN A 88 -10.38 16.10 14.88
CA GLN A 88 -11.83 16.17 15.04
C GLN A 88 -12.48 14.78 15.06
N ALA A 89 -12.07 13.90 14.14
CA ALA A 89 -12.61 12.54 14.05
C ALA A 89 -12.08 11.61 15.17
N TYR A 90 -10.83 11.80 15.60
CA TYR A 90 -10.14 11.00 16.61
C TYR A 90 -9.43 11.89 17.64
N PRO A 91 -10.17 12.48 18.60
CA PRO A 91 -9.61 13.44 19.57
C PRO A 91 -8.48 12.88 20.45
N LYS A 92 -8.39 11.55 20.58
CA LYS A 92 -7.39 10.85 21.38
C LYS A 92 -6.30 10.17 20.53
N ALA A 93 -6.30 10.34 19.21
CA ALA A 93 -5.32 9.70 18.35
C ALA A 93 -3.90 10.23 18.59
N GLN A 94 -2.94 9.32 18.68
CA GLN A 94 -1.53 9.61 18.64
C GLN A 94 -1.10 9.90 17.20
N ILE A 95 -0.95 11.18 16.88
CA ILE A 95 -0.44 11.60 15.56
C ILE A 95 1.08 11.72 15.63
N GLU A 96 1.78 10.91 14.84
CA GLU A 96 3.24 10.95 14.72
C GLU A 96 3.71 12.00 13.70
N GLY A 97 2.84 12.31 12.73
CA GLY A 97 3.12 13.27 11.67
C GLY A 97 2.29 12.99 10.42
N VAL A 98 2.83 13.40 9.28
CA VAL A 98 2.23 13.20 7.96
C VAL A 98 3.29 12.58 7.05
N SER A 99 2.98 11.42 6.47
CA SER A 99 3.76 10.79 5.42
C SER A 99 3.67 11.61 4.14
N VAL A 100 4.81 11.95 3.55
CA VAL A 100 4.97 12.61 2.25
C VAL A 100 5.50 11.59 1.27
N GLN A 101 4.86 11.45 0.11
CA GLN A 101 5.30 10.56 -0.96
C GLN A 101 5.03 11.17 -2.34
N SER A 102 5.80 10.78 -3.36
CA SER A 102 5.52 11.16 -4.75
C SER A 102 4.18 10.57 -5.21
N MET A 103 3.44 11.31 -6.04
CA MET A 103 2.22 10.79 -6.63
C MET A 103 2.56 9.83 -7.77
N ALA A 104 2.26 8.55 -7.57
CA ALA A 104 2.41 7.55 -8.61
C ALA A 104 1.41 7.82 -9.76
N PRO A 105 1.81 7.68 -11.04
CA PRO A 105 0.87 7.70 -12.15
C PRO A 105 -0.21 6.63 -11.98
N GLN A 106 -1.37 6.79 -12.59
CA GLN A 106 -2.38 5.74 -12.57
C GLN A 106 -1.88 4.51 -13.32
N GLY A 107 -2.09 3.33 -12.72
CA GLY A 107 -1.88 2.02 -13.33
C GLY A 107 -3.10 1.14 -13.06
N VAL A 108 -3.05 -0.12 -13.50
CA VAL A 108 -4.10 -1.08 -13.11
C VAL A 108 -3.92 -1.38 -11.63
N GLU A 109 -4.95 -1.12 -10.82
CA GLU A 109 -4.90 -1.39 -9.39
C GLU A 109 -5.04 -2.89 -9.14
N VAL A 110 -4.16 -3.43 -8.31
CA VAL A 110 -4.22 -4.80 -7.78
C VAL A 110 -3.93 -4.78 -6.28
N ILE A 111 -4.26 -5.86 -5.60
CA ILE A 111 -4.01 -6.07 -4.18
C ILE A 111 -3.20 -7.34 -3.99
N VAL A 112 -2.23 -7.29 -3.08
CA VAL A 112 -1.56 -8.47 -2.52
C VAL A 112 -1.67 -8.40 -1.01
N GLY A 113 -2.35 -9.37 -0.41
CA GLY A 113 -2.50 -9.50 1.02
C GLY A 113 -1.90 -10.81 1.53
N MET A 114 -1.56 -10.86 2.82
CA MET A 114 -1.20 -12.08 3.52
C MET A 114 -1.87 -12.07 4.89
N SER A 115 -2.42 -13.20 5.29
CA SER A 115 -2.81 -13.45 6.68
C SER A 115 -2.39 -14.86 7.10
N LYS A 116 -2.23 -15.07 8.41
CA LYS A 116 -2.01 -16.41 8.97
C LYS A 116 -3.33 -17.14 9.17
N ASP A 117 -3.51 -18.20 8.41
CA ASP A 117 -4.55 -19.20 8.65
C ASP A 117 -4.14 -20.16 9.79
N PRO A 118 -5.06 -20.52 10.71
CA PRO A 118 -4.75 -21.42 11.82
C PRO A 118 -4.30 -22.83 11.43
N GLN A 119 -4.72 -23.33 10.26
CA GLN A 119 -4.39 -24.68 9.77
C GLN A 119 -3.23 -24.65 8.78
N PHE A 120 -3.22 -23.65 7.89
CA PHE A 120 -2.28 -23.60 6.76
C PHE A 120 -1.09 -22.67 6.97
N GLY A 121 -1.06 -21.89 8.05
CA GLY A 121 -0.01 -20.88 8.26
C GLY A 121 -0.20 -19.68 7.32
N PRO A 122 0.87 -19.02 6.85
CA PRO A 122 0.74 -17.83 6.02
C PRO A 122 0.11 -18.14 4.65
N VAL A 123 -0.99 -17.46 4.34
CA VAL A 123 -1.72 -17.57 3.07
C VAL A 123 -1.67 -16.21 2.37
N LEU A 124 -1.13 -16.19 1.15
CA LEU A 124 -1.15 -15.04 0.26
C LEU A 124 -2.47 -14.97 -0.50
N MET A 125 -2.93 -13.75 -0.73
CA MET A 125 -4.11 -13.38 -1.52
C MET A 125 -3.68 -12.45 -2.65
N PHE A 126 -4.25 -12.63 -3.83
CA PHE A 126 -4.11 -11.72 -4.97
C PHE A 126 -5.50 -11.39 -5.54
N GLY A 127 -5.69 -10.16 -5.99
CA GLY A 127 -6.91 -9.72 -6.66
C GLY A 127 -6.72 -8.40 -7.39
N LEU A 128 -7.72 -7.99 -8.16
CA LEU A 128 -7.80 -6.60 -8.64
C LEU A 128 -8.02 -5.65 -7.47
N GLY A 129 -7.58 -4.40 -7.60
CA GLY A 129 -7.79 -3.34 -6.61
C GLY A 129 -9.06 -2.54 -6.87
N GLY A 130 -9.27 -1.53 -6.03
CA GLY A 130 -10.40 -0.62 -6.12
C GLY A 130 -11.73 -1.20 -5.62
N ILE A 131 -12.80 -0.42 -5.78
CA ILE A 131 -14.14 -0.69 -5.24
C ILE A 131 -14.68 -2.06 -5.70
N LEU A 132 -14.26 -2.53 -6.86
CA LEU A 132 -14.74 -3.77 -7.44
C LEU A 132 -14.30 -5.01 -6.64
N VAL A 133 -13.16 -5.00 -5.94
CA VAL A 133 -12.73 -6.19 -5.17
C VAL A 133 -13.59 -6.44 -3.94
N GLU A 134 -14.02 -5.37 -3.25
CA GLU A 134 -14.87 -5.46 -2.06
C GLU A 134 -16.25 -6.05 -2.41
N VAL A 135 -16.73 -5.77 -3.62
CA VAL A 135 -18.04 -6.21 -4.11
C VAL A 135 -17.96 -7.58 -4.78
N LEU A 136 -16.97 -7.82 -5.63
CA LEU A 136 -16.88 -9.03 -6.46
C LEU A 136 -16.22 -10.21 -5.74
N LYS A 137 -15.45 -9.97 -4.67
CA LYS A 137 -14.65 -10.98 -3.96
C LYS A 137 -13.82 -11.85 -4.90
N ASP A 138 -13.31 -11.24 -5.97
CA ASP A 138 -12.57 -11.90 -7.04
C ASP A 138 -11.08 -11.96 -6.66
N VAL A 139 -10.74 -12.98 -5.89
CA VAL A 139 -9.42 -13.19 -5.33
C VAL A 139 -9.00 -14.64 -5.46
N SER A 140 -7.70 -14.88 -5.55
CA SER A 140 -7.08 -16.20 -5.51
C SER A 140 -6.12 -16.30 -4.34
N PHE A 141 -5.89 -17.52 -3.85
CA PHE A 141 -5.08 -17.78 -2.65
C PHE A 141 -3.99 -18.80 -2.89
N ARG A 142 -2.85 -18.63 -2.24
CA ARG A 142 -1.74 -19.61 -2.22
C ARG A 142 -1.12 -19.65 -0.83
N ILE A 143 -0.78 -20.85 -0.36
CA ILE A 143 -0.01 -21.03 0.87
C ILE A 143 1.44 -20.65 0.59
N VAL A 144 2.09 -19.94 1.51
CA VAL A 144 3.52 -19.62 1.44
C VAL A 144 4.34 -20.89 1.77
N PRO A 145 5.40 -21.24 1.01
CA PRO A 145 6.04 -20.47 -0.07
C PRO A 145 5.34 -20.55 -1.42
N VAL A 146 5.35 -19.43 -2.16
CA VAL A 146 4.80 -19.28 -3.51
C VAL A 146 5.93 -19.26 -4.54
N THR A 147 5.87 -20.19 -5.50
CA THR A 147 6.80 -20.21 -6.64
C THR A 147 6.35 -19.26 -7.75
N THR A 148 7.22 -19.00 -8.73
CA THR A 148 6.83 -18.22 -9.93
C THR A 148 5.67 -18.86 -10.70
N ARG A 149 5.59 -20.20 -10.72
CA ARG A 149 4.47 -20.91 -11.34
C ARG A 149 3.18 -20.65 -10.58
N ASP A 150 3.21 -20.75 -9.26
CA ASP A 150 2.04 -20.49 -8.40
C ASP A 150 1.56 -19.05 -8.56
N ALA A 151 2.48 -18.08 -8.59
CA ALA A 151 2.15 -16.67 -8.80
C ALA A 151 1.48 -16.44 -10.16
N ARG A 152 1.98 -17.08 -11.23
CA ARG A 152 1.37 -17.00 -12.57
C ARG A 152 -0.03 -17.57 -12.60
N GLU A 153 -0.22 -18.75 -12.02
CA GLU A 153 -1.53 -19.40 -11.94
C GLU A 153 -2.50 -18.56 -11.11
N MET A 154 -2.07 -18.08 -9.95
CA MET A 154 -2.82 -17.21 -9.05
C MET A 154 -3.31 -15.93 -9.74
N ILE A 155 -2.46 -15.28 -10.54
CA ILE A 155 -2.84 -14.07 -11.30
C ILE A 155 -3.87 -14.39 -12.39
N ARG A 156 -3.76 -15.54 -13.06
CA ARG A 156 -4.67 -15.96 -14.14
C ARG A 156 -6.02 -16.49 -13.64
N GLU A 157 -6.08 -16.89 -12.39
CA GLU A 157 -7.26 -17.53 -11.77
C GLU A 157 -8.39 -16.54 -11.49
N ILE A 158 -8.07 -15.26 -11.27
CA ILE A 158 -9.08 -14.23 -11.03
C ILE A 158 -9.91 -13.96 -12.29
N LYS A 159 -11.22 -13.76 -12.12
CA LYS A 159 -12.15 -13.46 -13.22
C LYS A 159 -11.81 -12.13 -13.90
N GLY A 160 -11.21 -11.21 -13.15
CA GLY A 160 -10.73 -9.91 -13.59
C GLY A 160 -9.41 -9.93 -14.37
N TYR A 161 -8.79 -11.09 -14.58
CA TYR A 161 -7.53 -11.21 -15.34
C TYR A 161 -7.54 -10.46 -16.70
N PRO A 162 -8.64 -10.45 -17.50
CA PRO A 162 -8.68 -9.68 -18.75
C PRO A 162 -8.44 -8.17 -18.59
N VAL A 163 -8.66 -7.59 -17.40
CA VAL A 163 -8.32 -6.18 -17.12
C VAL A 163 -6.81 -5.97 -17.12
N LEU A 164 -6.03 -6.95 -16.65
CA LEU A 164 -4.57 -6.92 -16.67
C LEU A 164 -4.01 -7.04 -18.09
N GLU A 165 -4.75 -7.66 -19.01
CA GLU A 165 -4.40 -7.74 -20.44
C GLU A 165 -4.71 -6.45 -21.21
N GLY A 166 -5.32 -5.47 -20.54
CA GLY A 166 -5.69 -4.16 -21.10
C GLY A 166 -7.16 -4.09 -21.52
N TYR A 167 -7.78 -2.95 -21.25
CA TYR A 167 -9.19 -2.70 -21.57
C TYR A 167 -9.41 -1.23 -21.96
N ARG A 168 -10.26 -0.96 -22.96
CA ARG A 168 -10.64 0.40 -23.43
C ARG A 168 -9.45 1.36 -23.58
N GLY A 169 -8.41 0.94 -24.32
CA GLY A 169 -7.25 1.78 -24.61
C GLY A 169 -6.22 1.85 -23.46
N GLN A 170 -6.46 1.18 -22.33
CA GLN A 170 -5.43 0.96 -21.33
C GLN A 170 -4.42 -0.08 -21.83
N LYS A 171 -3.14 0.19 -21.57
CA LYS A 171 -2.06 -0.74 -21.88
C LYS A 171 -2.10 -1.93 -20.92
N PRO A 172 -1.67 -3.12 -21.35
CA PRO A 172 -1.57 -4.28 -20.46
C PRO A 172 -0.61 -4.00 -19.30
N ALA A 173 -0.92 -4.58 -18.15
CA ALA A 173 -0.04 -4.66 -17.01
C ALA A 173 1.07 -5.72 -17.23
N SER A 174 2.24 -5.50 -16.64
CA SER A 174 3.34 -6.46 -16.67
C SER A 174 3.05 -7.62 -15.73
N ILE A 175 2.51 -8.71 -16.28
CA ILE A 175 2.34 -9.97 -15.54
C ILE A 175 3.67 -10.47 -14.95
N PRO A 176 4.81 -10.44 -15.67
CA PRO A 176 6.10 -10.82 -15.08
C PRO A 176 6.52 -9.95 -13.88
N ALA A 177 6.21 -8.66 -13.90
CA ALA A 177 6.50 -7.78 -12.75
C ALA A 177 5.63 -8.12 -11.53
N LEU A 178 4.36 -8.47 -11.75
CA LEU A 178 3.45 -8.94 -10.69
C LEU A 178 3.90 -10.30 -10.13
N GLU A 179 4.24 -11.26 -10.98
CA GLU A 179 4.78 -12.57 -10.58
C GLU A 179 6.01 -12.39 -9.66
N ASN A 180 6.96 -11.55 -10.08
CA ASN A 180 8.16 -11.25 -9.30
C ASN A 180 7.84 -10.55 -7.97
N LEU A 181 6.88 -9.63 -7.95
CA LEU A 181 6.45 -8.97 -6.72
C LEU A 181 5.85 -9.99 -5.73
N ILE A 182 4.95 -10.85 -6.18
CA ILE A 182 4.31 -11.88 -5.34
C ILE A 182 5.34 -12.85 -4.76
N VAL A 183 6.28 -13.33 -5.59
CA VAL A 183 7.37 -14.22 -5.12
C VAL A 183 8.23 -13.53 -4.07
N LYS A 184 8.58 -12.25 -4.25
CA LYS A 184 9.32 -11.48 -3.25
C LYS A 184 8.53 -11.28 -1.95
N VAL A 185 7.23 -11.06 -2.04
CA VAL A 185 6.36 -10.99 -0.86
C VAL A 185 6.38 -12.34 -0.14
N SER A 186 6.23 -13.46 -0.84
CA SER A 186 6.34 -14.80 -0.24
C SER A 186 7.67 -14.98 0.51
N GLN A 187 8.80 -14.69 -0.15
CA GLN A 187 10.13 -14.78 0.46
C GLN A 187 10.30 -13.86 1.67
N PHE A 188 9.69 -12.67 1.62
CA PHE A 188 9.69 -11.74 2.74
C PHE A 188 8.90 -12.31 3.93
N ILE A 189 7.74 -12.92 3.69
CA ILE A 189 6.95 -13.56 4.75
C ILE A 189 7.66 -14.77 5.35
N GLU A 190 8.27 -15.64 4.54
CA GLU A 190 9.06 -16.78 5.03
C GLU A 190 10.18 -16.35 5.99
N LYS A 191 10.85 -15.25 5.67
CA LYS A 191 11.94 -14.70 6.49
C LYS A 191 11.45 -13.96 7.75
N ASN A 192 10.17 -13.62 7.81
CA ASN A 192 9.59 -12.82 8.89
C ASN A 192 8.35 -13.52 9.48
N PRO A 193 8.52 -14.66 10.16
CA PRO A 193 7.41 -15.47 10.66
C PRO A 193 6.59 -14.77 11.74
N HIS A 194 7.02 -13.64 12.29
CA HIS A 194 6.28 -12.85 13.29
C HIS A 194 5.26 -11.88 12.64
N ILE A 195 5.24 -11.77 11.30
CA ILE A 195 4.21 -11.00 10.60
C ILE A 195 2.91 -11.81 10.63
N LYS A 196 1.89 -11.23 11.26
CA LYS A 196 0.54 -11.78 11.33
C LYS A 196 -0.27 -11.47 10.08
N GLU A 197 -0.19 -10.23 9.60
CA GLU A 197 -0.89 -9.74 8.42
C GLU A 197 0.00 -8.77 7.61
N LEU A 198 -0.10 -8.82 6.29
CA LEU A 198 0.49 -7.85 5.36
C LEU A 198 -0.57 -7.47 4.33
N ASP A 199 -0.66 -6.18 4.01
CA ASP A 199 -1.59 -5.66 3.01
C ASP A 199 -0.89 -4.64 2.12
N LEU A 200 -0.81 -4.93 0.83
CA LEU A 200 -0.29 -4.03 -0.21
C LEU A 200 -1.48 -3.59 -1.07
N ASN A 201 -2.11 -2.50 -0.65
CA ASN A 201 -3.34 -2.01 -1.26
C ASN A 201 -3.40 -0.47 -1.35
N PRO A 202 -3.30 0.14 -2.55
CA PRO A 202 -3.17 -0.52 -3.84
C PRO A 202 -1.70 -0.80 -4.22
N ILE A 203 -1.52 -1.80 -5.07
CA ILE A 203 -0.38 -1.91 -5.99
C ILE A 203 -0.82 -1.39 -7.35
N PHE A 204 -0.02 -0.52 -7.97
CA PHE A 204 -0.23 -0.11 -9.35
C PHE A 204 0.65 -0.94 -10.28
N ALA A 205 0.00 -1.61 -11.23
CA ALA A 205 0.64 -2.37 -12.28
C ALA A 205 0.68 -1.56 -13.59
N TYR A 206 1.86 -1.47 -14.18
CA TYR A 206 2.16 -0.77 -15.43
C TYR A 206 2.71 -1.76 -16.45
N PRO A 207 2.90 -1.36 -17.72
CA PRO A 207 3.43 -2.25 -18.76
C PRO A 207 4.84 -2.80 -18.49
N ASP A 208 5.61 -2.16 -17.60
CA ASP A 208 7.02 -2.47 -17.33
C ASP A 208 7.30 -2.84 -15.85
N LYS A 209 6.41 -2.47 -14.92
CA LYS A 209 6.65 -2.63 -13.47
C LYS A 209 5.36 -2.73 -12.66
N ALA A 210 5.49 -3.12 -11.39
CA ALA A 210 4.45 -3.03 -10.39
C ALA A 210 5.02 -2.37 -9.12
N VAL A 211 4.25 -1.51 -8.46
CA VAL A 211 4.68 -0.78 -7.26
C VAL A 211 3.56 -0.67 -6.23
N ALA A 212 3.82 -1.01 -4.98
CA ALA A 212 2.88 -0.78 -3.89
C ALA A 212 2.84 0.71 -3.52
N VAL A 213 1.66 1.31 -3.51
CA VAL A 213 1.44 2.74 -3.21
C VAL A 213 1.08 2.94 -1.75
N ASP A 214 0.44 1.95 -1.13
CA ASP A 214 0.26 1.83 0.31
C ASP A 214 0.74 0.46 0.78
N ALA A 215 1.08 0.37 2.05
CA ALA A 215 1.49 -0.86 2.69
C ALA A 215 1.16 -0.83 4.18
N ARG A 216 0.70 -1.96 4.69
CA ARG A 216 0.43 -2.18 6.11
C ARG A 216 0.96 -3.53 6.54
N ILE A 217 1.61 -3.56 7.70
CA ILE A 217 2.12 -4.78 8.33
C ILE A 217 1.63 -4.82 9.78
N ILE A 218 1.12 -5.97 10.19
CA ILE A 218 0.74 -6.27 11.57
C ILE A 218 1.59 -7.43 12.07
N LEU A 219 2.15 -7.28 13.25
CA LEU A 219 2.94 -8.29 13.94
C LEU A 219 2.10 -9.10 14.93
N GLU A 220 2.60 -10.26 15.35
CA GLU A 220 2.00 -11.09 16.40
C GLU A 220 1.99 -10.42 17.79
#